data_AF-A0A2S5KM49-F1
#
_entry.id   AF-A0A2S5KM49-F1
#
_cell.length_a   1.000
_cell.length_b   1.000
_cell.length_c   1.000
_cell.angle_alpha   90.00
_cell.angle_beta   90.00
_cell.angle_gamma   90.00
#
_symmetry.space_group_name_H-M   'P 1'
#
loop_
_entity.id
_entity.type
_entity.pdbx_description
1 polymer ?
#
loop_
_entity_poly.entity_id
_entity_poly.type
_entity_poly.pdbx_seq_one_letter_code
_entity_poly.pdbx_strand_id
1 'polypeptide(L)'
;MIDERGAELQQQLQLLVEQFIAHLRNEIPDLQLLATSLPGAGASTREALADLRQRLHRLAGSAGTYGFEQLGQDCRRLEQQTDQLLTLDSLGQEQLQRLAQAMHTLSVPQPTAPQSLTSLLTPEPVPEQQEDTLLYILEAEQEMADSLQKTLTNFGYRVQLFADEEQLHQACLKQRPHALIVDFDHHPQLNKAAMLSHGQASTSVPLFILASQDDFATQLKAASAGASGFLSKPVNFSALENSLERYFRRQTDEPYRVLIIDDDHELSTRYALILRAAGMMVEVLDNPADIYPTLMRFHPEIILLDVNMPECPGPYLAQIIRFHDELLQIAIVYVSGVVDAHRQMDALLRAGDDFITKPVGDQTLITTVFARVRRARTLANSLSRDSLTGLITHANIKEQVVLETERARRFDKVTSVVMLDIDHFKRVNDTYGHLTGDNVIRTLANMLRQRLRKIDSIGRYGGEEFALVMPQSNSEDAARVIDQIREDFAKLQFQAGGDETFTVTFSAGITDTSSPIESKQVLEVADRALYAAKTAGRNQVKVLLE
;
A
#
# COMPACT_ATOMS: atom_id res chain seq x y z
N MET A 1 5.43 -1.77 -28.58
CA MET A 1 4.62 -1.66 -27.33
C MET A 1 5.22 -0.74 -26.26
N ILE A 2 6.44 -0.95 -25.72
CA ILE A 2 7.00 -0.02 -24.70
C ILE A 2 7.34 1.36 -25.31
N ASP A 3 7.95 1.40 -26.49
CA ASP A 3 8.26 2.66 -27.20
C ASP A 3 7.01 3.44 -27.66
N GLU A 4 5.92 2.75 -28.01
CA GLU A 4 4.68 3.40 -28.46
C GLU A 4 3.94 4.09 -27.31
N ARG A 5 3.88 3.46 -26.12
CA ARG A 5 3.28 4.07 -24.92
C ARG A 5 4.08 5.27 -24.41
N GLY A 6 5.41 5.19 -24.50
CA GLY A 6 6.29 6.33 -24.16
C GLY A 6 6.07 7.52 -25.08
N ALA A 7 5.96 7.28 -26.39
CA ALA A 7 5.69 8.32 -27.38
C ALA A 7 4.30 8.96 -27.20
N GLU A 8 3.26 8.16 -26.93
CA GLU A 8 1.89 8.66 -26.70
C GLU A 8 1.79 9.51 -25.43
N LEU A 9 2.42 9.08 -24.32
CA LEU A 9 2.50 9.87 -23.09
C LEU A 9 3.21 11.21 -23.33
N GLN A 10 4.33 11.18 -24.05
CA GLN A 10 5.11 12.38 -24.35
C GLN A 10 4.30 13.36 -25.21
N GLN A 11 3.49 12.87 -26.14
CA GLN A 11 2.55 13.67 -26.92
C GLN A 11 1.45 14.28 -26.04
N GLN A 12 0.86 13.53 -25.12
CA GLN A 12 -0.16 14.04 -24.19
C GLN A 12 0.39 15.11 -23.24
N LEU A 13 1.60 14.91 -22.70
CA LEU A 13 2.27 15.90 -21.86
C LEU A 13 2.59 17.17 -22.65
N GLN A 14 2.98 17.04 -23.91
CA GLN A 14 3.25 18.19 -24.78
C GLN A 14 1.97 18.97 -25.10
N LEU A 15 0.83 18.30 -25.32
CA LEU A 15 -0.48 18.94 -25.48
C LEU A 15 -0.87 19.74 -24.24
N LEU A 16 -0.64 19.22 -23.03
CA LEU A 16 -0.90 19.96 -21.79
C LEU A 16 -0.01 21.21 -21.65
N VAL A 17 1.26 21.12 -22.07
CA VAL A 17 2.15 22.30 -22.10
C VAL A 17 1.63 23.35 -23.07
N GLU A 18 1.15 22.94 -24.25
CA GLU A 18 0.56 23.85 -25.24
C GLU A 18 -0.74 24.51 -24.73
N GLN A 19 -1.60 23.75 -24.04
CA GLN A 19 -2.81 24.28 -23.40
C GLN A 19 -2.46 25.29 -22.31
N PHE A 20 -1.49 24.99 -21.44
CA PHE A 20 -1.03 25.91 -20.41
C PHE A 20 -0.47 27.21 -21.03
N ILE A 21 0.29 27.12 -22.13
CA ILE A 21 0.76 28.31 -22.87
C ILE A 21 -0.41 29.13 -23.41
N ALA A 22 -1.44 28.48 -23.97
CA ALA A 22 -2.63 29.17 -24.47
C ALA A 22 -3.38 29.87 -23.33
N HIS A 23 -3.48 29.23 -22.16
CA HIS A 23 -4.06 29.81 -20.95
C HIS A 23 -3.27 31.04 -20.47
N LEU A 24 -1.94 30.93 -20.37
CA LEU A 24 -1.06 32.05 -19.99
C LEU A 24 -1.21 33.28 -20.90
N ARG A 25 -1.45 33.09 -22.20
CA ARG A 25 -1.64 34.18 -23.16
C ARG A 25 -2.91 35.00 -22.90
N ASN A 26 -3.91 34.42 -22.25
CA ASN A 26 -5.13 35.11 -21.87
C ASN A 26 -5.05 35.64 -20.43
N GLU A 27 -4.54 34.81 -19.51
CA GLU A 27 -4.54 35.11 -18.07
C GLU A 27 -3.57 36.26 -17.69
N ILE A 28 -2.38 36.35 -18.30
CA ILE A 28 -1.42 37.41 -17.97
C ILE A 28 -1.96 38.81 -18.33
N PRO A 29 -2.50 39.06 -19.55
CA PRO A 29 -3.14 40.33 -19.88
C PRO A 29 -4.31 40.68 -18.95
N ASP A 30 -5.12 39.70 -18.59
CA ASP A 30 -6.26 39.90 -17.67
C ASP A 30 -5.77 40.33 -16.28
N LEU A 31 -4.74 39.68 -15.75
CA LEU A 31 -4.13 40.09 -14.48
C LEU A 31 -3.52 41.49 -14.53
N GLN A 32 -2.86 41.85 -15.63
CA GLN A 32 -2.31 43.19 -15.86
C GLN A 32 -3.41 44.26 -15.88
N LEU A 33 -4.55 43.95 -16.50
CA LEU A 33 -5.71 44.83 -16.54
C LEU A 33 -6.35 44.98 -15.16
N LEU A 34 -6.52 43.87 -14.44
CA LEU A 34 -7.06 43.84 -13.08
C LEU A 34 -6.19 44.66 -12.13
N ALA A 35 -4.86 44.50 -12.18
CA ALA A 35 -3.90 45.27 -11.39
C ALA A 35 -3.95 46.78 -11.68
N THR A 36 -4.11 47.16 -12.96
CA THR A 36 -4.19 48.57 -13.38
C THR A 36 -5.47 49.25 -12.89
N SER A 37 -6.54 48.49 -12.64
CA SER A 37 -7.83 49.00 -12.16
C SER A 37 -7.91 49.22 -10.63
N LEU A 38 -6.99 48.63 -9.86
CA LEU A 38 -6.97 48.70 -8.38
C LEU A 38 -6.93 50.13 -7.79
N PRO A 39 -6.19 51.11 -8.34
CA PRO A 39 -6.04 52.44 -7.72
C PRO A 39 -7.32 53.29 -7.68
N GLY A 40 -8.39 52.89 -8.39
CA GLY A 40 -9.66 53.62 -8.48
C GLY A 40 -10.86 52.94 -7.82
N ALA A 41 -10.70 51.76 -7.21
CA ALA A 41 -11.81 50.85 -6.94
C ALA A 41 -12.47 50.97 -5.54
N GLY A 42 -11.93 51.76 -4.60
CA GLY A 42 -12.57 51.94 -3.28
C GLY A 42 -12.75 50.62 -2.50
N ALA A 43 -13.97 50.32 -2.01
CA ALA A 43 -14.26 49.09 -1.24
C ALA A 43 -14.06 47.78 -2.03
N SER A 44 -14.20 47.80 -3.37
CA SER A 44 -13.97 46.61 -4.21
C SER A 44 -12.48 46.34 -4.47
N THR A 45 -11.57 47.21 -4.01
CA THR A 45 -10.12 47.02 -4.17
C THR A 45 -9.62 45.80 -3.40
N ARG A 46 -10.18 45.52 -2.21
CA ARG A 46 -9.77 44.35 -1.41
C ARG A 46 -10.23 43.03 -2.02
N GLU A 47 -11.44 42.99 -2.59
CA GLU A 47 -11.93 41.81 -3.34
C GLU A 47 -11.09 41.56 -4.59
N ALA A 48 -10.77 42.62 -5.34
CA ALA A 48 -9.89 42.51 -6.51
C ALA A 48 -8.45 42.09 -6.14
N LEU A 49 -7.91 42.57 -5.01
CA LEU A 49 -6.62 42.10 -4.50
C LEU A 49 -6.66 40.62 -4.09
N ALA A 50 -7.77 40.15 -3.51
CA ALA A 50 -7.94 38.75 -3.16
C ALA A 50 -8.01 37.84 -4.40
N ASP A 51 -8.75 38.24 -5.44
CA ASP A 51 -8.80 37.55 -6.74
C ASP A 51 -7.41 37.52 -7.40
N LEU A 52 -6.73 38.67 -7.44
CA LEU A 52 -5.39 38.80 -7.98
C LEU A 52 -4.39 37.87 -7.26
N ARG A 53 -4.45 37.82 -5.92
CA ARG A 53 -3.62 36.90 -5.13
C ARG A 53 -3.91 35.45 -5.50
N GLN A 54 -5.18 35.04 -5.58
CA GLN A 54 -5.56 33.66 -5.87
C GLN A 54 -5.05 33.21 -7.24
N ARG A 55 -5.20 34.04 -8.27
CA ARG A 55 -4.71 33.75 -9.61
C ARG A 55 -3.18 33.69 -9.69
N LEU A 56 -2.49 34.60 -9.01
CA LEU A 56 -1.02 34.58 -8.88
C LEU A 56 -0.53 33.32 -8.16
N HIS A 57 -1.23 32.89 -7.10
CA HIS A 57 -0.93 31.65 -6.39
C HIS A 57 -1.01 30.44 -7.31
N ARG A 58 -2.12 30.31 -8.05
CA ARG A 58 -2.32 29.22 -9.03
C ARG A 58 -1.20 29.19 -10.06
N LEU A 59 -0.88 30.33 -10.67
CA LEU A 59 0.21 30.44 -11.65
C LEU A 59 1.59 30.14 -11.05
N ALA A 60 1.86 30.59 -9.83
CA ALA A 60 3.12 30.33 -9.14
C ALA A 60 3.31 28.84 -8.79
N GLY A 61 2.20 28.13 -8.57
CA GLY A 61 2.18 26.69 -8.29
C GLY A 61 2.37 25.83 -9.55
N SER A 62 1.71 26.18 -10.66
CA SER A 62 1.71 25.38 -11.90
C SER A 62 2.88 25.72 -12.83
N ALA A 63 3.26 27.00 -12.99
CA ALA A 63 4.23 27.43 -14.00
C ALA A 63 5.56 26.68 -13.94
N GLY A 64 6.12 26.46 -12.75
CA GLY A 64 7.36 25.71 -12.59
C GLY A 64 7.24 24.24 -12.99
N THR A 65 6.08 23.61 -12.74
CA THR A 65 5.82 22.21 -13.13
C THR A 65 5.71 22.05 -14.66
N TYR A 66 5.29 23.10 -15.39
CA TYR A 66 5.29 23.14 -16.85
C TYR A 66 6.63 23.63 -17.46
N GLY A 67 7.67 23.83 -16.65
CA GLY A 67 9.00 24.24 -17.12
C GLY A 67 9.19 25.75 -17.28
N PHE A 68 8.30 26.57 -16.72
CA PHE A 68 8.39 28.04 -16.68
C PHE A 68 8.83 28.53 -15.29
N GLU A 69 10.01 28.12 -14.84
CA GLU A 69 10.51 28.42 -13.49
C GLU A 69 10.58 29.93 -13.19
N GLN A 70 11.09 30.73 -14.14
CA GLN A 70 11.21 32.19 -14.00
C GLN A 70 9.83 32.84 -13.79
N LEU A 71 8.83 32.43 -14.59
CA LEU A 71 7.47 32.92 -14.48
C LEU A 71 6.85 32.56 -13.12
N GLY A 72 7.06 31.31 -12.68
CA GLY A 72 6.60 30.86 -11.36
C GLY A 72 7.20 31.68 -10.22
N GLN A 73 8.51 32.00 -10.29
CA GLN A 73 9.19 32.83 -9.30
C GLN A 73 8.67 34.27 -9.28
N ASP A 74 8.43 34.86 -10.45
CA ASP A 74 7.90 36.22 -10.56
C ASP A 74 6.45 36.31 -10.06
N CYS A 75 5.59 35.34 -10.41
CA CYS A 75 4.24 35.22 -9.86
C CYS A 75 4.24 35.08 -8.34
N ARG A 76 5.14 34.26 -7.76
CA ARG A 76 5.28 34.09 -6.31
C ARG A 76 5.70 35.37 -5.61
N ARG A 77 6.60 36.17 -6.22
CA ARG A 77 7.02 37.47 -5.68
C ARG A 77 5.85 38.45 -5.64
N LEU A 78 5.04 38.49 -6.69
CA LEU A 78 3.84 39.33 -6.78
C LEU A 78 2.74 38.87 -5.82
N GLU A 79 2.57 37.57 -5.65
CA GLU A 79 1.65 36.97 -4.67
C GLU A 79 1.99 37.45 -3.26
N GLN A 80 3.27 37.35 -2.85
CA GLN A 80 3.73 37.81 -1.52
C GLN A 80 3.52 39.31 -1.31
N GLN A 81 3.75 40.12 -2.35
CA GLN A 81 3.47 41.56 -2.29
C GLN A 81 1.97 41.83 -2.10
N THR A 82 1.12 41.07 -2.80
CA THR A 82 -0.34 41.18 -2.68
C THR A 82 -0.82 40.77 -1.28
N ASP A 83 -0.25 39.70 -0.72
CA ASP A 83 -0.53 39.25 0.65
C ASP A 83 -0.16 40.32 1.69
N GLN A 84 0.98 41.00 1.53
CA GLN A 84 1.38 42.11 2.41
C GLN A 84 0.42 43.30 2.31
N LEU A 85 -0.18 43.57 1.16
CA LEU A 85 -1.14 44.66 1.00
C LEU A 85 -2.49 44.31 1.65
N LEU A 86 -2.90 43.05 1.58
CA LEU A 86 -4.15 42.57 2.20
C LEU A 86 -4.11 42.64 3.74
N THR A 87 -2.93 42.62 4.37
CA THR A 87 -2.79 42.74 5.83
C THR A 87 -2.75 44.19 6.34
N LEU A 88 -2.65 45.19 5.46
CA LEU A 88 -2.61 46.59 5.86
C LEU A 88 -4.02 47.16 6.13
N ASP A 89 -4.14 47.94 7.21
CA ASP A 89 -5.38 48.64 7.58
C ASP A 89 -5.78 49.74 6.59
N SER A 90 -4.80 50.35 5.91
CA SER A 90 -5.02 51.36 4.87
C SER A 90 -4.13 51.09 3.66
N LEU A 91 -4.72 51.14 2.47
CA LEU A 91 -4.05 50.91 1.18
C LEU A 91 -3.62 52.25 0.58
N GLY A 92 -2.32 52.44 0.36
CA GLY A 92 -1.79 53.63 -0.31
C GLY A 92 -1.84 53.51 -1.84
N GLN A 93 -2.26 54.56 -2.56
CA GLN A 93 -2.27 54.57 -4.03
C GLN A 93 -0.89 54.28 -4.65
N GLU A 94 0.19 54.72 -4.01
CA GLU A 94 1.56 54.47 -4.47
C GLU A 94 1.91 52.97 -4.42
N GLN A 95 1.45 52.25 -3.40
CA GLN A 95 1.69 50.81 -3.26
C GLN A 95 0.93 50.01 -4.33
N LEU A 96 -0.32 50.39 -4.61
CA LEU A 96 -1.12 49.77 -5.67
C LEU A 96 -0.53 50.05 -7.05
N GLN A 97 -0.01 51.25 -7.29
CA GLN A 97 0.69 51.58 -8.54
C GLN A 97 1.99 50.78 -8.72
N ARG A 98 2.76 50.57 -7.64
CA ARG A 98 3.97 49.71 -7.69
C ARG A 98 3.62 48.27 -8.03
N LEU A 99 2.56 47.71 -7.44
CA LEU A 99 2.08 46.37 -7.77
C LEU A 99 1.66 46.27 -9.24
N ALA A 100 0.90 47.25 -9.74
CA ALA A 100 0.49 47.31 -11.14
C ALA A 100 1.70 47.39 -12.11
N GLN A 101 2.70 48.20 -11.78
CA GLN A 101 3.94 48.28 -12.57
C GLN A 101 4.71 46.96 -12.58
N ALA A 102 4.83 46.30 -11.43
CA ALA A 102 5.48 45.00 -11.34
C ALA A 102 4.71 43.92 -12.12
N MET A 103 3.38 43.96 -12.11
CA MET A 103 2.51 43.08 -12.91
C MET A 103 2.73 43.22 -14.43
N HIS A 104 2.98 44.44 -14.93
CA HIS A 104 3.30 44.68 -16.35
C HIS A 104 4.67 44.12 -16.78
N THR A 105 5.52 43.71 -15.84
CA THR A 105 6.80 43.05 -16.16
C THR A 105 6.67 41.54 -16.40
N LEU A 106 5.52 40.93 -16.04
CA LEU A 106 5.24 39.54 -16.37
C LEU A 106 5.12 39.36 -17.88
N SER A 107 5.87 38.40 -18.41
CA SER A 107 5.85 38.03 -19.81
C SER A 107 5.85 36.51 -19.92
N VAL A 108 5.20 35.97 -20.95
CA VAL A 108 5.20 34.52 -21.23
C VAL A 108 6.58 34.16 -21.80
N PRO A 109 7.46 33.43 -21.07
CA PRO A 109 8.76 33.03 -21.59
C PRO A 109 8.61 31.93 -22.66
N GLN A 110 9.67 31.67 -23.44
CA GLN A 110 9.72 30.43 -24.21
C GLN A 110 9.97 29.23 -23.28
N PRO A 111 9.31 28.07 -23.50
CA PRO A 111 9.46 26.91 -22.63
C PRO A 111 10.90 26.40 -22.65
N THR A 112 11.45 26.14 -21.48
CA THR A 112 12.68 25.35 -21.33
C THR A 112 12.40 23.92 -21.78
N ALA A 113 13.26 23.32 -22.60
CA ALA A 113 13.00 22.02 -23.22
C ALA A 113 12.63 20.95 -22.17
N PRO A 114 11.59 20.12 -22.41
CA PRO A 114 11.17 19.11 -21.44
C PRO A 114 12.29 18.07 -21.23
N GLN A 115 12.57 17.74 -19.97
CA GLN A 115 13.47 16.64 -19.63
C GLN A 115 12.83 15.33 -20.12
N SER A 116 13.61 14.52 -20.85
CA SER A 116 13.12 13.27 -21.46
C SER A 116 12.78 12.23 -20.40
N LEU A 117 11.52 11.76 -20.39
CA LEU A 117 10.97 10.78 -19.45
C LEU A 117 11.33 9.31 -19.81
N THR A 118 12.21 9.11 -20.78
CA THR A 118 12.41 7.83 -21.48
C THR A 118 12.97 6.70 -20.59
N SER A 119 13.47 6.98 -19.39
CA SER A 119 14.05 5.96 -18.49
C SER A 119 13.10 5.39 -17.44
N LEU A 120 11.84 5.80 -17.40
CA LEU A 120 10.94 5.55 -16.26
C LEU A 120 9.99 4.35 -16.44
N LEU A 121 9.96 3.76 -17.63
CA LEU A 121 9.03 2.69 -18.01
C LEU A 121 9.69 1.31 -17.94
N THR A 122 10.11 0.88 -16.76
CA THR A 122 10.27 -0.57 -16.52
C THR A 122 9.59 -0.95 -15.21
N PRO A 123 8.28 -1.26 -15.25
CA PRO A 123 7.75 -2.17 -14.26
C PRO A 123 8.54 -3.48 -14.37
N GLU A 124 9.09 -3.93 -13.25
CA GLU A 124 9.74 -5.24 -13.15
C GLU A 124 8.80 -6.32 -13.71
N PRO A 125 9.26 -7.28 -14.52
CA PRO A 125 8.41 -8.35 -15.02
C PRO A 125 7.81 -9.12 -13.86
N VAL A 126 6.50 -9.30 -13.90
CA VAL A 126 5.72 -10.07 -12.93
C VAL A 126 6.15 -11.54 -13.04
N PRO A 127 6.56 -12.19 -11.94
CA PRO A 127 6.68 -13.65 -11.95
C PRO A 127 5.29 -14.29 -11.96
N GLU A 128 5.06 -15.18 -12.91
CA GLU A 128 3.85 -16.01 -12.98
C GLU A 128 3.80 -17.00 -11.80
N GLN A 129 2.59 -17.20 -11.28
CA GLN A 129 2.12 -18.29 -10.39
C GLN A 129 3.01 -18.68 -9.19
N GLN A 130 2.43 -18.61 -8.00
CA GLN A 130 3.06 -18.97 -6.72
C GLN A 130 3.56 -20.43 -6.66
N GLU A 131 2.94 -21.35 -7.42
CA GLU A 131 3.36 -22.75 -7.58
C GLU A 131 4.68 -22.91 -8.36
N ASP A 132 5.11 -21.87 -9.09
CA ASP A 132 6.35 -21.85 -9.87
C ASP A 132 7.45 -20.96 -9.26
N THR A 133 7.22 -20.47 -8.03
CA THR A 133 8.18 -19.60 -7.32
C THR A 133 9.38 -20.41 -6.83
N LEU A 134 10.44 -20.39 -7.65
CA LEU A 134 11.75 -20.96 -7.37
C LEU A 134 12.56 -20.18 -6.32
N LEU A 135 12.95 -20.85 -5.24
CA LEU A 135 13.81 -20.35 -4.17
C LEU A 135 15.15 -21.09 -4.18
N TYR A 136 16.24 -20.34 -4.08
CA TYR A 136 17.57 -20.90 -3.85
C TYR A 136 17.97 -20.71 -2.40
N ILE A 137 18.50 -21.76 -1.77
CA ILE A 137 18.95 -21.75 -0.38
C ILE A 137 20.40 -22.17 -0.33
N LEU A 138 21.25 -21.31 0.22
CA LEU A 138 22.63 -21.62 0.57
C LEU A 138 22.70 -21.82 2.09
N GLU A 139 22.78 -23.08 2.52
CA GLU A 139 22.83 -23.46 3.92
C GLU A 139 23.84 -24.61 4.07
N ALA A 140 24.82 -24.41 4.96
CA ALA A 140 25.91 -25.36 5.15
C ALA A 140 25.50 -26.54 6.04
N GLU A 141 24.53 -26.34 6.92
CA GLU A 141 24.05 -27.37 7.84
C GLU A 141 22.94 -28.22 7.22
N GLN A 142 23.23 -29.49 6.94
CA GLN A 142 22.33 -30.39 6.21
C GLN A 142 20.95 -30.57 6.88
N GLU A 143 20.90 -30.69 8.20
CA GLU A 143 19.63 -30.85 8.94
C GLU A 143 18.74 -29.60 8.80
N MET A 144 19.34 -28.41 8.84
CA MET A 144 18.64 -27.14 8.66
C MET A 144 18.19 -26.96 7.22
N ALA A 145 19.04 -27.30 6.24
CA ALA A 145 18.72 -27.25 4.82
C ALA A 145 17.54 -28.16 4.46
N ASP A 146 17.53 -29.40 4.95
CA ASP A 146 16.43 -30.35 4.74
C ASP A 146 15.12 -29.85 5.38
N SER A 147 15.21 -29.24 6.58
CA SER A 147 14.07 -28.67 7.29
C SER A 147 13.49 -27.45 6.56
N LEU A 148 14.34 -26.55 6.06
CA LEU A 148 13.97 -25.40 5.22
C LEU A 148 13.29 -25.88 3.94
N GLN A 149 13.89 -26.86 3.25
CA GLN A 149 13.35 -27.40 2.01
C GLN A 149 11.97 -28.02 2.22
N LYS A 150 11.81 -28.92 3.19
CA LYS A 150 10.52 -29.54 3.49
C LYS A 150 9.46 -28.50 3.81
N THR A 151 9.79 -27.54 4.67
CA THR A 151 8.84 -26.53 5.12
C THR A 151 8.40 -25.60 3.99
N LEU A 152 9.35 -25.04 3.23
CA LEU A 152 9.04 -24.15 2.11
C LEU A 152 8.38 -24.88 0.93
N THR A 153 8.74 -26.14 0.69
CA THR A 153 8.03 -26.98 -0.31
C THR A 153 6.59 -27.24 0.12
N ASN A 154 6.33 -27.49 1.41
CA ASN A 154 4.97 -27.58 1.93
C ASN A 154 4.19 -26.27 1.74
N PHE A 155 4.84 -25.12 1.82
CA PHE A 155 4.23 -23.83 1.51
C PHE A 155 4.00 -23.57 0.01
N GLY A 156 4.37 -24.51 -0.87
CA GLY A 156 4.13 -24.44 -2.31
C GLY A 156 5.28 -23.84 -3.12
N TYR A 157 6.45 -23.60 -2.51
CA TYR A 157 7.62 -23.08 -3.21
C TYR A 157 8.45 -24.21 -3.85
N ARG A 158 9.06 -23.93 -5.01
CA ARG A 158 10.07 -24.82 -5.60
C ARG A 158 11.42 -24.49 -4.99
N VAL A 159 12.03 -25.41 -4.24
CA VAL A 159 13.27 -25.11 -3.49
C VAL A 159 14.46 -25.90 -4.04
N GLN A 160 15.57 -25.21 -4.30
CA GLN A 160 16.88 -25.83 -4.59
C GLN A 160 17.90 -25.46 -3.52
N LEU A 161 18.57 -26.49 -2.99
CA LEU A 161 19.59 -26.36 -1.95
C LEU A 161 20.99 -26.33 -2.56
N PHE A 162 21.86 -25.53 -1.98
CA PHE A 162 23.27 -25.39 -2.34
C PHE A 162 24.11 -25.40 -1.07
N ALA A 163 25.25 -26.07 -1.11
CA ALA A 163 26.21 -26.12 0.00
C ALA A 163 27.40 -25.17 -0.21
N ASP A 164 27.58 -24.64 -1.43
CA ASP A 164 28.70 -23.79 -1.82
C ASP A 164 28.24 -22.63 -2.72
N GLU A 165 28.87 -21.48 -2.55
CA GLU A 165 28.65 -20.27 -3.34
C GLU A 165 28.91 -20.49 -4.84
N GLU A 166 29.89 -21.32 -5.21
CA GLU A 166 30.23 -21.58 -6.61
C GLU A 166 29.09 -22.33 -7.32
N GLN A 167 28.50 -23.32 -6.65
CA GLN A 167 27.37 -24.08 -7.18
C GLN A 167 26.13 -23.20 -7.33
N LEU A 168 25.87 -22.36 -6.32
CA LEU A 168 24.79 -21.39 -6.36
C LEU A 168 24.98 -20.40 -7.51
N HIS A 169 26.19 -19.87 -7.70
CA HIS A 169 26.50 -18.95 -8.79
C HIS A 169 26.27 -19.60 -10.17
N GLN A 170 26.75 -20.84 -10.37
CA GLN A 170 26.50 -21.59 -11.61
C GLN A 170 25.01 -21.87 -11.85
N ALA A 171 24.24 -22.11 -10.78
CA ALA A 171 22.79 -22.29 -10.88
C ALA A 171 22.08 -20.99 -11.28
N CYS A 172 22.43 -19.86 -10.66
CA CYS A 172 21.90 -18.54 -11.00
C CYS A 172 22.16 -18.14 -12.47
N LEU A 173 23.27 -18.61 -13.06
CA LEU A 173 23.57 -18.43 -14.49
C LEU A 173 22.68 -19.28 -15.41
N LYS A 174 22.25 -20.47 -14.95
CA LYS A 174 21.39 -21.38 -15.72
C LYS A 174 19.91 -21.00 -15.61
N GLN A 175 19.46 -20.68 -14.40
CA GLN A 175 18.09 -20.32 -14.11
C GLN A 175 18.08 -19.29 -12.97
N ARG A 176 17.37 -18.18 -13.16
CA ARG A 176 17.26 -17.17 -12.11
C ARG A 176 16.24 -17.61 -11.06
N PRO A 177 16.58 -17.58 -9.76
CA PRO A 177 15.60 -17.78 -8.70
C PRO A 177 14.76 -16.53 -8.48
N HIS A 178 13.58 -16.72 -7.88
CA HIS A 178 12.70 -15.65 -7.45
C HIS A 178 13.14 -15.04 -6.11
N ALA A 179 13.78 -15.83 -5.24
CA ALA A 179 14.48 -15.32 -4.07
C ALA A 179 15.67 -16.20 -3.68
N LEU A 180 16.61 -15.59 -2.98
CA LEU A 180 17.80 -16.23 -2.44
C LEU A 180 17.76 -16.17 -0.91
N ILE A 181 17.98 -17.30 -0.25
CA ILE A 181 18.10 -17.42 1.20
C ILE A 181 19.52 -17.90 1.51
N VAL A 182 20.26 -17.18 2.35
CA VAL A 182 21.67 -17.46 2.62
C VAL A 182 21.93 -17.51 4.11
N ASP A 183 22.63 -18.55 4.54
CA ASP A 183 23.26 -18.60 5.85
C ASP A 183 24.49 -17.69 5.91
N PHE A 184 24.38 -16.61 6.67
CA PHE A 184 25.43 -15.60 6.79
C PHE A 184 26.58 -16.02 7.68
N ASP A 185 26.34 -16.95 8.61
CA ASP A 185 27.38 -17.36 9.55
C ASP A 185 28.53 -18.04 8.81
N HIS A 186 28.20 -18.80 7.76
CA HIS A 186 29.15 -19.50 6.91
C HIS A 186 29.56 -18.71 5.65
N HIS A 187 28.77 -17.72 5.24
CA HIS A 187 28.99 -16.93 4.02
C HIS A 187 28.96 -15.40 4.24
N PRO A 188 29.79 -14.83 5.12
CA PRO A 188 29.71 -13.41 5.49
C PRO A 188 30.26 -12.44 4.43
N GLN A 189 30.95 -12.95 3.39
CA GLN A 189 31.54 -12.15 2.31
C GLN A 189 30.66 -12.08 1.05
N LEU A 190 29.44 -12.63 1.11
CA LEU A 190 28.57 -12.73 -0.06
C LEU A 190 28.21 -11.33 -0.59
N ASN A 191 28.59 -11.05 -1.83
CA ASN A 191 28.27 -9.80 -2.51
C ASN A 191 27.20 -10.04 -3.60
N LYS A 192 25.98 -9.58 -3.34
CA LYS A 192 24.83 -9.67 -4.27
C LYS A 192 25.14 -9.11 -5.66
N ALA A 193 25.94 -8.05 -5.75
CA ALA A 193 26.33 -7.45 -7.04
C ALA A 193 27.28 -8.35 -7.82
N ALA A 194 28.18 -9.07 -7.15
CA ALA A 194 29.10 -10.01 -7.80
C ALA A 194 28.34 -11.19 -8.43
N MET A 195 27.35 -11.75 -7.72
CA MET A 195 26.60 -12.93 -8.16
C MET A 195 25.61 -12.70 -9.30
N LEU A 196 25.11 -11.47 -9.47
CA LEU A 196 24.03 -11.14 -10.43
C LEU A 196 24.48 -10.19 -11.56
N SER A 197 25.78 -9.91 -11.67
CA SER A 197 26.38 -8.89 -12.56
C SER A 197 26.28 -9.15 -14.07
N HIS A 198 25.67 -10.25 -14.52
CA HIS A 198 25.49 -10.54 -15.94
C HIS A 198 24.02 -10.42 -16.36
N GLY A 199 23.63 -9.24 -16.86
CA GLY A 199 22.37 -9.01 -17.56
C GLY A 199 21.86 -7.56 -17.48
N GLN A 200 21.59 -6.93 -18.63
CA GLN A 200 21.01 -5.58 -18.78
C GLN A 200 19.49 -5.55 -18.46
N ALA A 201 19.07 -5.98 -17.28
CA ALA A 201 17.68 -5.81 -16.84
C ALA A 201 17.60 -5.46 -15.35
N SER A 202 16.91 -4.35 -15.06
CA SER A 202 16.86 -3.60 -13.81
C SER A 202 16.22 -4.29 -12.59
N THR A 203 16.14 -5.62 -12.54
CA THR A 203 15.43 -6.33 -11.46
C THR A 203 16.36 -7.10 -10.54
N SER A 204 16.37 -6.71 -9.26
CA SER A 204 17.26 -7.30 -8.24
C SER A 204 16.57 -8.48 -7.57
N VAL A 205 17.16 -9.68 -7.62
CA VAL A 205 16.66 -10.85 -6.87
C VAL A 205 16.74 -10.55 -5.36
N PRO A 206 15.67 -10.72 -4.58
CA PRO A 206 15.69 -10.51 -3.13
C PRO A 206 16.62 -11.49 -2.43
N LEU A 207 17.36 -10.98 -1.43
CA LEU A 207 18.27 -11.75 -0.60
C LEU A 207 17.74 -11.77 0.85
N PHE A 208 17.44 -12.95 1.38
CA PHE A 208 17.08 -13.17 2.78
C PHE A 208 18.27 -13.80 3.50
N ILE A 209 18.60 -13.24 4.65
CA ILE A 209 19.78 -13.66 5.42
C ILE A 209 19.34 -14.35 6.71
N LEU A 210 19.93 -15.51 6.97
CA LEU A 210 19.83 -16.26 8.22
C LEU A 210 21.14 -16.09 8.98
N ALA A 211 21.10 -15.72 10.26
CA ALA A 211 22.33 -15.56 11.07
C ALA A 211 22.10 -15.96 12.53
N SER A 212 23.12 -16.51 13.19
CA SER A 212 23.04 -16.86 14.62
C SER A 212 23.17 -15.64 15.54
N GLN A 213 23.83 -14.58 15.08
CA GLN A 213 23.99 -13.34 15.83
C GLN A 213 22.98 -12.28 15.37
N ASP A 214 22.19 -11.76 16.31
CA ASP A 214 21.27 -10.63 16.09
C ASP A 214 21.89 -9.34 16.65
N ASP A 215 23.10 -9.00 16.21
CA ASP A 215 23.81 -7.79 16.60
C ASP A 215 23.89 -6.77 15.47
N PHE A 216 24.12 -5.50 15.83
CA PHE A 216 24.17 -4.41 14.86
C PHE A 216 25.25 -4.62 13.79
N ALA A 217 26.39 -5.21 14.14
CA ALA A 217 27.48 -5.43 13.20
C ALA A 217 27.10 -6.45 12.11
N THR A 218 26.40 -7.53 12.48
CA THR A 218 25.90 -8.53 11.52
C THR A 218 24.77 -7.96 10.66
N GLN A 219 23.83 -7.22 11.26
CA GLN A 219 22.77 -6.54 10.52
C GLN A 219 23.31 -5.49 9.54
N LEU A 220 24.37 -4.76 9.89
CA LEU A 220 25.02 -3.79 9.00
C LEU A 220 25.67 -4.47 7.78
N LYS A 221 26.35 -5.61 7.99
CA LYS A 221 26.91 -6.41 6.89
C LYS A 221 25.81 -6.95 5.98
N ALA A 222 24.74 -7.49 6.56
CA ALA A 222 23.56 -7.96 5.83
C ALA A 222 22.93 -6.84 4.99
N ALA A 223 22.73 -5.65 5.56
CA ALA A 223 22.20 -4.49 4.85
C ALA A 223 23.12 -4.04 3.71
N SER A 224 24.44 -4.02 3.94
CA SER A 224 25.43 -3.65 2.91
C SER A 224 25.50 -4.63 1.75
N ALA A 225 25.15 -5.90 1.98
CA ALA A 225 25.01 -6.92 0.94
C ALA A 225 23.70 -6.80 0.14
N GLY A 226 22.82 -5.86 0.49
CA GLY A 226 21.53 -5.64 -0.20
C GLY A 226 20.45 -6.65 0.22
N ALA A 227 20.51 -7.14 1.47
CA ALA A 227 19.49 -8.01 2.03
C ALA A 227 18.12 -7.34 2.07
N SER A 228 17.12 -8.08 1.59
CA SER A 228 15.69 -7.74 1.62
C SER A 228 15.00 -8.24 2.90
N GLY A 229 15.63 -9.16 3.64
CA GLY A 229 15.18 -9.63 4.95
C GLY A 229 16.31 -10.24 5.77
N PHE A 230 16.15 -10.22 7.09
CA PHE A 230 17.10 -10.74 8.07
C PHE A 230 16.33 -11.54 9.13
N LEU A 231 16.79 -12.75 9.45
CA LEU A 231 16.22 -13.63 10.45
C LEU A 231 17.31 -14.23 11.33
N SER A 232 17.06 -14.28 12.64
CA SER A 232 17.94 -14.92 13.60
C SER A 232 17.71 -16.45 13.65
N LYS A 233 18.78 -17.22 13.85
CA LYS A 233 18.73 -18.65 14.19
C LYS A 233 18.43 -18.79 15.70
N PRO A 234 17.56 -19.73 16.14
CA PRO A 234 16.85 -20.73 15.35
C PRO A 234 15.78 -20.11 14.45
N VAL A 235 15.76 -20.51 13.19
CA VAL A 235 14.92 -19.89 12.15
C VAL A 235 13.45 -20.11 12.47
N ASN A 236 12.70 -19.02 12.63
CA ASN A 236 11.24 -19.10 12.62
C ASN A 236 10.74 -19.22 11.17
N PHE A 237 10.42 -20.45 10.75
CA PHE A 237 9.98 -20.74 9.39
C PHE A 237 8.70 -19.99 8.98
N SER A 238 7.78 -19.75 9.91
CA SER A 238 6.58 -18.95 9.64
C SER A 238 6.93 -17.48 9.43
N ALA A 239 7.88 -16.93 10.19
CA ALA A 239 8.36 -15.57 9.96
C ALA A 239 9.12 -15.43 8.63
N LEU A 240 9.87 -16.47 8.22
CA LEU A 240 10.55 -16.54 6.93
C LEU A 240 9.53 -16.57 5.79
N GLU A 241 8.55 -17.46 5.88
CA GLU A 241 7.48 -17.58 4.89
C GLU A 241 6.66 -16.30 4.79
N ASN A 242 6.24 -15.72 5.91
CA ASN A 242 5.55 -14.42 5.92
C ASN A 242 6.41 -13.31 5.28
N SER A 243 7.73 -13.35 5.46
CA SER A 243 8.64 -12.38 4.86
C SER A 243 8.78 -12.57 3.34
N LEU A 244 8.83 -13.83 2.89
CA LEU A 244 8.81 -14.21 1.47
C LEU A 244 7.47 -13.86 0.82
N GLU A 245 6.35 -14.28 1.41
CA GLU A 245 4.99 -13.97 0.96
C GLU A 245 4.78 -12.46 0.87
N ARG A 246 5.20 -11.70 1.89
CA ARG A 246 5.16 -10.23 1.87
C ARG A 246 6.00 -9.65 0.75
N TYR A 247 7.14 -10.25 0.42
CA TYR A 247 7.96 -9.80 -0.70
C TYR A 247 7.31 -10.13 -2.05
N PHE A 248 6.85 -11.37 -2.26
CA PHE A 248 6.23 -11.78 -3.51
C PHE A 248 4.87 -11.12 -3.76
N ARG A 249 4.06 -10.91 -2.71
CA ARG A 249 2.85 -10.06 -2.78
C ARG A 249 3.14 -8.58 -2.98
N ARG A 250 4.36 -8.09 -2.73
CA ARG A 250 4.73 -6.73 -3.18
C ARG A 250 4.88 -6.65 -4.71
N GLN A 251 5.18 -7.78 -5.36
CA GLN A 251 5.28 -7.89 -6.82
C GLN A 251 3.99 -8.44 -7.47
N THR A 252 3.07 -9.00 -6.68
CA THR A 252 1.77 -9.51 -7.13
C THR A 252 0.64 -8.82 -6.36
N ASP A 253 -0.15 -8.02 -7.09
CA ASP A 253 -1.49 -7.51 -6.78
C ASP A 253 -1.66 -6.01 -6.45
N GLU A 254 -2.62 -5.46 -7.20
CA GLU A 254 -3.19 -4.11 -7.26
C GLU A 254 -2.24 -2.91 -7.38
N PRO A 255 -2.28 -2.18 -8.52
CA PRO A 255 -1.56 -0.91 -8.66
C PRO A 255 -1.96 0.06 -7.56
N TYR A 256 -0.99 0.83 -7.04
CA TYR A 256 -1.24 1.76 -5.93
C TYR A 256 -2.34 2.75 -6.28
N ARG A 257 -3.29 2.95 -5.36
CA ARG A 257 -4.44 3.84 -5.56
C ARG A 257 -4.16 5.23 -4.98
N VAL A 258 -4.06 6.22 -5.85
CA VAL A 258 -3.78 7.62 -5.53
C VAL A 258 -5.03 8.45 -5.79
N LEU A 259 -5.51 9.18 -4.80
CA LEU A 259 -6.53 10.20 -4.98
C LEU A 259 -5.87 11.57 -5.00
N ILE A 260 -6.16 12.38 -6.01
CA ILE A 260 -5.67 13.77 -6.10
C ILE A 260 -6.84 14.71 -5.83
N ILE A 261 -6.63 15.67 -4.95
CA ILE A 261 -7.60 16.72 -4.60
C ILE A 261 -6.86 18.06 -4.74
N ASP A 262 -7.12 18.77 -5.83
CA ASP A 262 -6.48 20.05 -6.18
C ASP A 262 -7.51 20.86 -6.99
N ASP A 263 -7.63 22.16 -6.75
CA ASP A 263 -8.53 23.05 -7.49
C ASP A 263 -7.94 23.46 -8.87
N ASP A 264 -6.66 23.21 -9.08
CA ASP A 264 -6.00 23.34 -10.38
C ASP A 264 -6.19 22.07 -11.23
N HIS A 265 -7.20 22.10 -12.10
CA HIS A 265 -7.55 20.98 -12.99
C HIS A 265 -6.44 20.61 -13.98
N GLU A 266 -5.67 21.60 -14.48
CA GLU A 266 -4.58 21.34 -15.43
C GLU A 266 -3.43 20.61 -14.72
N LEU A 267 -3.07 21.08 -13.53
CA LEU A 267 -2.00 20.50 -12.72
C LEU A 267 -2.34 19.09 -12.22
N SER A 268 -3.57 18.88 -11.71
CA SER A 268 -4.04 17.56 -11.28
C SER A 268 -4.09 16.55 -12.43
N THR A 269 -4.51 16.98 -13.63
CA THR A 269 -4.49 16.15 -14.84
C THR A 269 -3.06 15.73 -15.21
N ARG A 270 -2.10 16.66 -15.16
CA ARG A 270 -0.68 16.35 -15.38
C ARG A 270 -0.15 15.34 -14.37
N TYR A 271 -0.39 15.55 -13.08
CA TYR A 271 0.03 14.62 -12.03
C TYR A 271 -0.60 13.23 -12.21
N ALA A 272 -1.88 13.16 -12.56
CA ALA A 272 -2.56 11.91 -12.83
C ALA A 272 -1.92 11.14 -13.99
N LEU A 273 -1.56 11.82 -15.10
CA LEU A 273 -0.87 11.18 -16.23
C LEU A 273 0.49 10.61 -15.83
N ILE A 274 1.30 11.39 -15.11
CA ILE A 274 2.65 10.98 -14.66
C ILE A 274 2.56 9.75 -13.75
N LEU A 275 1.65 9.79 -12.77
CA LEU A 275 1.50 8.70 -11.80
C LEU A 275 0.89 7.43 -12.44
N ARG A 276 -0.05 7.58 -13.38
CA ARG A 276 -0.58 6.46 -14.18
C ARG A 276 0.50 5.81 -15.04
N ALA A 277 1.36 6.61 -15.67
CA ALA A 277 2.50 6.10 -16.43
C ALA A 277 3.49 5.32 -15.56
N ALA A 278 3.63 5.69 -14.29
CA ALA A 278 4.42 4.96 -13.30
C ALA A 278 3.73 3.70 -12.73
N GLY A 279 2.58 3.29 -13.29
CA GLY A 279 1.87 2.06 -12.91
C GLY A 279 0.92 2.18 -11.73
N MET A 280 0.49 3.40 -11.36
CA MET A 280 -0.48 3.65 -10.29
C MET A 280 -1.89 3.87 -10.84
N MET A 281 -2.92 3.52 -10.08
CA MET A 281 -4.30 3.94 -10.35
C MET A 281 -4.54 5.31 -9.74
N VAL A 282 -5.04 6.24 -10.53
CA VAL A 282 -5.22 7.63 -10.08
C VAL A 282 -6.62 8.11 -10.39
N GLU A 283 -7.31 8.63 -9.38
CA GLU A 283 -8.54 9.42 -9.53
C GLU A 283 -8.30 10.86 -9.08
N VAL A 284 -8.96 11.80 -9.75
CA VAL A 284 -8.94 13.23 -9.40
C VAL A 284 -10.33 13.58 -8.89
N LEU A 285 -10.39 14.30 -7.77
CA LEU A 285 -11.61 14.78 -7.15
C LEU A 285 -11.62 16.30 -7.19
N ASP A 286 -12.44 16.86 -8.09
CA ASP A 286 -12.58 18.31 -8.23
C ASP A 286 -13.47 18.92 -7.13
N ASN A 287 -14.44 18.15 -6.60
CA ASN A 287 -15.38 18.62 -5.58
C ASN A 287 -15.15 17.91 -4.23
N PRO A 288 -14.68 18.62 -3.18
CA PRO A 288 -14.49 18.06 -1.85
C PRO A 288 -15.75 17.44 -1.21
N ALA A 289 -16.97 17.84 -1.63
CA ALA A 289 -18.21 17.29 -1.11
C ALA A 289 -18.39 15.78 -1.41
N ASP A 290 -17.77 15.30 -2.49
CA ASP A 290 -17.86 13.91 -2.94
C ASP A 290 -16.76 13.01 -2.35
N ILE A 291 -16.06 13.50 -1.30
CA ILE A 291 -14.93 12.79 -0.68
C ILE A 291 -15.33 11.41 -0.13
N TYR A 292 -16.42 11.29 0.62
CA TYR A 292 -16.80 10.01 1.24
C TYR A 292 -17.24 8.94 0.24
N PRO A 293 -18.15 9.22 -0.73
CA PRO A 293 -18.48 8.26 -1.78
C PRO A 293 -17.24 7.81 -2.55
N THR A 294 -16.30 8.71 -2.81
CA THR A 294 -15.05 8.40 -3.50
C THR A 294 -14.14 7.52 -2.66
N LEU A 295 -13.93 7.85 -1.39
CA LEU A 295 -13.12 7.04 -0.47
C LEU A 295 -13.66 5.61 -0.32
N MET A 296 -14.98 5.45 -0.23
CA MET A 296 -15.63 4.14 -0.09
C MET A 296 -15.67 3.32 -1.38
N ARG A 297 -15.62 3.96 -2.55
CA ARG A 297 -15.62 3.28 -3.85
C ARG A 297 -14.21 2.96 -4.34
N PHE A 298 -13.32 3.94 -4.25
CA PHE A 298 -11.98 3.89 -4.81
C PHE A 298 -10.94 3.34 -3.81
N HIS A 299 -11.22 3.42 -2.50
CA HIS A 299 -10.33 2.94 -1.44
C HIS A 299 -8.86 3.40 -1.62
N PRO A 300 -8.58 4.71 -1.78
CA PRO A 300 -7.22 5.17 -2.02
C PRO A 300 -6.31 4.84 -0.84
N GLU A 301 -5.05 4.57 -1.16
CA GLU A 301 -4.01 4.31 -0.16
C GLU A 301 -3.24 5.58 0.20
N ILE A 302 -3.28 6.56 -0.70
CA ILE A 302 -2.68 7.87 -0.54
C ILE A 302 -3.55 8.95 -1.18
N ILE A 303 -3.62 10.11 -0.51
CA ILE A 303 -4.28 11.31 -0.98
C ILE A 303 -3.22 12.38 -1.18
N LEU A 304 -3.13 12.91 -2.40
CA LEU A 304 -2.41 14.15 -2.70
C LEU A 304 -3.39 15.31 -2.55
N LEU A 305 -3.14 16.16 -1.57
CA LEU A 305 -4.11 17.18 -1.15
C LEU A 305 -3.51 18.57 -1.27
N ASP A 306 -4.08 19.43 -2.10
CA ASP A 306 -3.70 20.82 -2.13
C ASP A 306 -4.05 21.52 -0.81
N VAL A 307 -3.16 22.40 -0.34
CA VAL A 307 -3.36 23.12 0.92
C VAL A 307 -4.37 24.27 0.77
N ASN A 308 -4.39 24.93 -0.39
CA ASN A 308 -5.04 26.22 -0.60
C ASN A 308 -6.18 26.12 -1.60
N MET A 309 -7.24 25.40 -1.24
CA MET A 309 -8.46 25.36 -2.05
C MET A 309 -9.49 26.40 -1.59
N PRO A 310 -10.19 27.11 -2.51
CA PRO A 310 -11.05 28.25 -2.19
C PRO A 310 -12.24 27.94 -1.28
N GLU A 311 -12.89 26.78 -1.46
CA GLU A 311 -14.11 26.41 -0.74
C GLU A 311 -13.84 25.57 0.50
N CYS A 312 -12.79 24.75 0.49
CA CYS A 312 -12.45 23.84 1.57
C CYS A 312 -10.92 23.72 1.70
N PRO A 313 -10.26 24.45 2.60
CA PRO A 313 -8.81 24.37 2.71
C PRO A 313 -8.35 22.95 3.09
N GLY A 314 -7.29 22.47 2.46
CA GLY A 314 -6.81 21.08 2.58
C GLY A 314 -6.68 20.57 4.01
N PRO A 315 -6.07 21.32 4.96
CA PRO A 315 -5.96 20.87 6.34
C PRO A 315 -7.29 20.59 7.04
N TYR A 316 -8.37 21.29 6.69
CA TYR A 316 -9.70 20.99 7.24
C TYR A 316 -10.29 19.72 6.61
N LEU A 317 -10.09 19.51 5.31
CA LEU A 317 -10.53 18.29 4.65
C LEU A 317 -9.80 17.04 5.21
N ALA A 318 -8.49 17.15 5.44
CA ALA A 318 -7.72 16.10 6.10
C ALA A 318 -8.25 15.79 7.50
N GLN A 319 -8.57 16.82 8.29
CA GLN A 319 -9.18 16.64 9.61
C GLN A 319 -10.55 15.94 9.54
N ILE A 320 -11.38 16.31 8.56
CA ILE A 320 -12.67 15.67 8.30
C ILE A 320 -12.51 14.19 7.95
N ILE A 321 -11.49 13.83 7.17
CA ILE A 321 -11.14 12.43 6.86
C ILE A 321 -10.74 11.68 8.14
N ARG A 322 -9.96 12.33 9.03
CA ARG A 322 -9.51 11.72 10.30
C ARG A 322 -10.58 11.60 11.39
N PHE A 323 -11.79 12.11 11.19
CA PHE A 323 -12.89 11.81 12.12
C PHE A 323 -13.39 10.37 12.05
N HIS A 324 -12.98 9.62 11.02
CA HIS A 324 -13.36 8.23 10.83
C HIS A 324 -12.15 7.32 11.06
N ASP A 325 -12.25 6.48 12.08
CA ASP A 325 -11.14 5.62 12.54
C ASP A 325 -10.67 4.64 11.44
N GLU A 326 -11.60 4.19 10.59
CA GLU A 326 -11.32 3.32 9.45
C GLU A 326 -10.44 3.97 8.37
N LEU A 327 -10.37 5.30 8.32
CA LEU A 327 -9.59 6.06 7.33
C LEU A 327 -8.21 6.49 7.83
N LEU A 328 -7.85 6.16 9.08
CA LEU A 328 -6.56 6.54 9.69
C LEU A 328 -5.35 5.97 8.94
N GLN A 329 -5.54 4.89 8.18
CA GLN A 329 -4.45 4.20 7.46
C GLN A 329 -4.07 4.88 6.13
N ILE A 330 -4.94 5.74 5.60
CA ILE A 330 -4.70 6.43 4.32
C ILE A 330 -3.64 7.51 4.53
N ALA A 331 -2.56 7.47 3.74
CA ALA A 331 -1.55 8.51 3.80
C ALA A 331 -2.07 9.82 3.16
N ILE A 332 -1.94 10.96 3.84
CA ILE A 332 -2.29 12.28 3.32
C ILE A 332 -1.01 13.07 3.11
N VAL A 333 -0.69 13.39 1.86
CA VAL A 333 0.48 14.19 1.49
C VAL A 333 -0.02 15.54 0.96
N TYR A 334 0.37 16.61 1.64
CA TYR A 334 0.02 17.95 1.21
C TYR A 334 0.87 18.38 0.03
N VAL A 335 0.26 19.06 -0.94
CA VAL A 335 0.97 19.74 -2.03
C VAL A 335 0.79 21.24 -1.82
N SER A 336 1.87 22.01 -1.63
CA SER A 336 1.77 23.42 -1.22
C SER A 336 2.76 24.33 -1.95
N GLY A 337 2.30 25.49 -2.42
CA GLY A 337 3.18 26.54 -2.98
C GLY A 337 3.93 27.37 -1.93
N VAL A 338 3.58 27.24 -0.65
CA VAL A 338 4.12 28.07 0.44
C VAL A 338 5.41 27.45 0.98
N VAL A 339 6.50 28.23 0.99
CA VAL A 339 7.83 27.85 1.53
C VAL A 339 7.96 28.17 3.02
N ASP A 340 6.96 28.83 3.62
CA ASP A 340 6.97 29.17 5.04
C ASP A 340 6.82 27.92 5.91
N ALA A 341 7.91 27.58 6.61
CA ALA A 341 8.01 26.43 7.49
C ALA A 341 6.97 26.44 8.61
N HIS A 342 6.50 27.62 9.07
CA HIS A 342 5.48 27.69 10.12
C HIS A 342 4.11 27.23 9.63
N ARG A 343 3.69 27.69 8.43
CA ARG A 343 2.43 27.25 7.82
C ARG A 343 2.47 25.78 7.39
N GLN A 344 3.63 25.29 6.96
CA GLN A 344 3.83 23.86 6.67
C GLN A 344 3.72 23.01 7.94
N MET A 345 4.28 23.48 9.06
CA MET A 345 4.20 22.79 10.35
C MET A 345 2.77 22.72 10.87
N ASP A 346 2.00 23.81 10.78
CA ASP A 346 0.59 23.84 11.19
C ASP A 346 -0.28 22.87 10.37
N ALA A 347 0.01 22.71 9.08
CA ALA A 347 -0.69 21.73 8.23
C ALA A 347 -0.36 20.28 8.63
N LEU A 348 0.92 19.97 8.88
CA LEU A 348 1.37 18.66 9.38
C LEU A 348 0.71 18.31 10.73
N LEU A 349 0.68 19.26 11.66
CA LEU A 349 0.05 19.08 12.98
C LEU A 349 -1.46 18.81 12.90
N ARG A 350 -2.12 19.21 11.79
CA ARG A 350 -3.55 19.01 11.53
C ARG A 350 -3.84 17.75 10.69
N ALA A 351 -2.99 16.73 10.82
CA ALA A 351 -3.17 15.37 10.30
C ALA A 351 -2.64 15.05 8.89
N GLY A 352 -1.63 15.80 8.42
CA GLY A 352 -0.83 15.37 7.26
C GLY A 352 0.27 14.38 7.66
N ASP A 353 0.61 13.48 6.74
CA ASP A 353 1.74 12.55 6.88
C ASP A 353 3.03 13.11 6.28
N ASP A 354 2.91 14.00 5.29
CA ASP A 354 4.05 14.65 4.63
C ASP A 354 3.63 15.90 3.83
N PHE A 355 4.62 16.60 3.27
CA PHE A 355 4.40 17.70 2.33
C PHE A 355 5.32 17.64 1.10
N ILE A 356 4.82 18.17 -0.01
CA ILE A 356 5.55 18.40 -1.25
C ILE A 356 5.41 19.88 -1.61
N THR A 357 6.53 20.58 -1.77
CA THR A 357 6.53 22.00 -2.15
C THR A 357 6.36 22.16 -3.67
N LYS A 358 5.36 22.92 -4.12
CA LYS A 358 5.21 23.34 -5.52
C LYS A 358 6.31 24.36 -5.88
N PRO A 359 6.88 24.34 -7.09
CA PRO A 359 6.58 23.40 -8.18
C PRO A 359 7.16 22.01 -7.93
N VAL A 360 6.42 20.98 -8.33
CA VAL A 360 6.83 19.58 -8.16
C VAL A 360 7.35 19.05 -9.49
N GLY A 361 8.59 18.56 -9.49
CA GLY A 361 9.15 17.83 -10.64
C GLY A 361 8.65 16.39 -10.70
N ASP A 362 8.47 15.87 -11.91
CA ASP A 362 7.87 14.55 -12.17
C ASP A 362 8.52 13.41 -11.37
N GLN A 363 9.86 13.37 -11.33
CA GLN A 363 10.60 12.33 -10.58
C GLN A 363 10.37 12.42 -9.07
N THR A 364 10.34 13.64 -8.54
CA THR A 364 10.09 13.89 -7.11
C THR A 364 8.67 13.46 -6.75
N LEU A 365 7.68 13.77 -7.59
CA LEU A 365 6.30 13.34 -7.40
C LEU A 365 6.20 11.81 -7.30
N ILE A 366 6.74 11.10 -8.29
CA ILE A 366 6.72 9.63 -8.34
C ILE A 366 7.42 9.06 -7.10
N THR A 367 8.63 9.51 -6.81
CA THR A 367 9.45 8.95 -5.72
C THR A 367 8.80 9.15 -4.35
N THR A 368 8.25 10.34 -4.09
CA THR A 368 7.57 10.64 -2.82
C THR A 368 6.29 9.84 -2.67
N VAL A 369 5.42 9.83 -3.69
CA VAL A 369 4.17 9.05 -3.67
C VAL A 369 4.47 7.58 -3.47
N PHE A 370 5.41 7.02 -4.23
CA PHE A 370 5.77 5.61 -4.15
C PHE A 370 6.32 5.24 -2.77
N ALA A 371 7.20 6.07 -2.19
CA ALA A 371 7.75 5.82 -0.87
C ALA A 371 6.69 5.84 0.24
N ARG A 372 5.73 6.78 0.16
CA ARG A 372 4.65 6.94 1.15
C ARG A 372 3.60 5.86 1.02
N VAL A 373 3.10 5.59 -0.18
CA VAL A 373 2.10 4.54 -0.40
C VAL A 373 2.64 3.15 -0.05
N ARG A 374 3.92 2.88 -0.36
CA ARG A 374 4.59 1.63 0.04
C ARG A 374 4.67 1.48 1.56
N ARG A 375 4.94 2.57 2.29
CA ARG A 375 4.97 2.57 3.76
C ARG A 375 3.56 2.34 4.33
N ALA A 376 2.56 3.06 3.83
CA ALA A 376 1.17 2.91 4.25
C ALA A 376 0.68 1.47 4.04
N ARG A 377 0.86 0.91 2.84
CA ARG A 377 0.53 -0.49 2.53
C ARG A 377 1.28 -1.47 3.42
N THR A 378 2.57 -1.24 3.68
CA THR A 378 3.35 -2.14 4.56
C THR A 378 2.83 -2.09 6.00
N LEU A 379 2.48 -0.92 6.51
CA LEU A 379 1.92 -0.75 7.86
C LEU A 379 0.53 -1.40 7.96
N ALA A 380 -0.36 -1.14 6.99
CA ALA A 380 -1.66 -1.78 6.89
C ALA A 380 -1.55 -3.31 6.81
N ASN A 381 -0.61 -3.84 6.02
CA ASN A 381 -0.34 -5.28 5.93
C ASN A 381 0.21 -5.88 7.22
N SER A 382 0.97 -5.11 8.00
CA SER A 382 1.54 -5.57 9.27
C SER A 382 0.52 -5.55 10.41
N LEU A 383 -0.44 -4.61 10.36
CA LEU A 383 -1.58 -4.54 11.28
C LEU A 383 -2.68 -5.56 10.94
N SER A 384 -2.77 -5.97 9.67
CA SER A 384 -3.81 -6.89 9.19
C SER A 384 -3.43 -8.36 9.25
N ARG A 385 -2.20 -8.73 9.68
CA ARG A 385 -1.80 -10.13 9.83
C ARG A 385 -1.39 -10.53 11.24
N ASP A 386 -1.82 -11.73 11.64
CA ASP A 386 -1.46 -12.36 12.90
C ASP A 386 0.00 -12.83 12.85
N SER A 387 0.78 -12.51 13.89
CA SER A 387 2.23 -12.75 13.91
C SER A 387 2.62 -14.23 14.00
N LEU A 388 1.75 -15.06 14.58
CA LEU A 388 2.01 -16.49 14.76
C LEU A 388 1.71 -17.27 13.48
N THR A 389 0.56 -17.00 12.88
CA THR A 389 0.03 -17.77 11.76
C THR A 389 0.29 -17.11 10.42
N GLY A 390 0.42 -15.78 10.36
CA GLY A 390 0.45 -14.99 9.14
C GLY A 390 -0.93 -14.78 8.50
N LEU A 391 -2.01 -15.32 9.09
CA LEU A 391 -3.38 -15.14 8.60
C LEU A 391 -3.89 -13.73 8.88
N ILE A 392 -5.04 -13.38 8.32
CA ILE A 392 -5.67 -12.08 8.58
C ILE A 392 -6.00 -11.95 10.08
N THR A 393 -5.82 -10.78 10.69
CA THR A 393 -6.14 -10.57 12.11
C THR A 393 -7.65 -10.61 12.36
N HIS A 394 -8.01 -10.80 13.64
CA HIS A 394 -9.38 -10.72 14.14
C HIS A 394 -10.15 -9.49 13.60
N ALA A 395 -9.54 -8.30 13.63
CA ALA A 395 -10.19 -7.08 13.18
C ALA A 395 -10.52 -7.14 11.67
N ASN A 396 -9.54 -7.52 10.86
CA ASN A 396 -9.67 -7.53 9.41
C ASN A 396 -10.55 -8.67 8.88
N ILE A 397 -10.54 -9.85 9.51
CA ILE A 397 -11.44 -10.95 9.08
C ILE A 397 -12.91 -10.62 9.37
N LYS A 398 -13.18 -9.91 10.47
CA LYS A 398 -14.52 -9.41 10.79
C LYS A 398 -15.00 -8.39 9.75
N GLU A 399 -14.12 -7.52 9.28
CA GLU A 399 -14.42 -6.60 8.18
C GLU A 399 -14.70 -7.34 6.86
N GLN A 400 -13.91 -8.36 6.53
CA GLN A 400 -14.14 -9.20 5.34
C GLN A 400 -15.50 -9.91 5.37
N VAL A 401 -15.94 -10.38 6.53
CA VAL A 401 -17.30 -10.94 6.70
C VAL A 401 -18.36 -9.93 6.29
N VAL A 402 -18.24 -8.69 6.76
CA VAL A 402 -19.20 -7.62 6.43
C VAL A 402 -19.16 -7.30 4.93
N LEU A 403 -17.97 -7.06 4.38
CA LEU A 403 -17.78 -6.70 2.97
C LEU A 403 -18.30 -7.78 2.02
N GLU A 404 -17.98 -9.04 2.27
CA GLU A 404 -18.45 -10.14 1.40
C GLU A 404 -19.94 -10.43 1.57
N THR A 405 -20.53 -10.19 2.75
CA THR A 405 -21.98 -10.32 2.93
C THR A 405 -22.73 -9.26 2.12
N GLU A 406 -22.30 -8.00 2.19
CA GLU A 406 -22.89 -6.93 1.38
C GLU A 406 -22.68 -7.16 -0.13
N ARG A 407 -21.50 -7.69 -0.51
CA ARG A 407 -21.21 -8.06 -1.90
C ARG A 407 -22.12 -9.18 -2.37
N ALA A 408 -22.26 -10.25 -1.60
CA ALA A 408 -23.14 -11.38 -1.90
C ALA A 408 -24.58 -10.92 -2.12
N ARG A 409 -25.10 -10.08 -1.20
CA ARG A 409 -26.43 -9.46 -1.31
C ARG A 409 -26.59 -8.62 -2.57
N ARG A 410 -25.59 -7.82 -2.92
CA ARG A 410 -25.64 -6.93 -4.09
C ARG A 410 -25.66 -7.69 -5.42
N PHE A 411 -24.93 -8.80 -5.50
CA PHE A 411 -24.76 -9.58 -6.74
C PHE A 411 -25.66 -10.82 -6.81
N ASP A 412 -26.59 -10.98 -5.87
CA ASP A 412 -27.46 -12.15 -5.75
C ASP A 412 -26.65 -13.47 -5.75
N LYS A 413 -25.59 -13.47 -4.93
CA LYS A 413 -24.71 -14.61 -4.69
C LYS A 413 -24.80 -15.02 -3.23
N VAL A 414 -24.34 -16.24 -2.93
CA VAL A 414 -24.26 -16.78 -1.58
C VAL A 414 -22.80 -16.78 -1.12
N THR A 415 -22.56 -16.39 0.12
CA THR A 415 -21.27 -16.52 0.78
C THR A 415 -21.44 -17.33 2.06
N SER A 416 -20.52 -18.25 2.34
CA SER A 416 -20.47 -18.95 3.62
C SER A 416 -19.47 -18.31 4.56
N VAL A 417 -19.82 -18.32 5.85
CA VAL A 417 -18.95 -17.90 6.94
C VAL A 417 -18.78 -19.08 7.90
N VAL A 418 -17.54 -19.34 8.26
CA VAL A 418 -17.16 -20.46 9.14
C VAL A 418 -16.46 -19.92 10.37
N MET A 419 -16.89 -20.38 11.55
CA MET A 419 -16.15 -20.22 12.79
C MET A 419 -15.57 -21.57 13.21
N LEU A 420 -14.29 -21.61 13.53
CA LEU A 420 -13.55 -22.83 13.85
C LEU A 420 -12.79 -22.65 15.16
N ASP A 421 -12.70 -23.71 15.97
CA ASP A 421 -11.92 -23.73 17.21
C ASP A 421 -11.22 -25.08 17.42
N ILE A 422 -9.96 -25.03 17.85
CA ILE A 422 -9.17 -26.23 18.14
C ILE A 422 -9.63 -26.89 19.44
N ASP A 423 -10.05 -28.14 19.34
CA ASP A 423 -10.64 -28.86 20.46
C ASP A 423 -9.62 -29.14 21.55
N HIS A 424 -9.98 -28.78 22.79
CA HIS A 424 -9.16 -29.00 23.98
C HIS A 424 -7.77 -28.32 23.93
N PHE A 425 -7.63 -27.22 23.21
CA PHE A 425 -6.33 -26.56 23.01
C PHE A 425 -5.63 -26.15 24.31
N LYS A 426 -6.36 -25.66 25.31
CA LYS A 426 -5.80 -25.38 26.64
C LYS A 426 -5.07 -26.59 27.25
N ARG A 427 -5.62 -27.81 27.10
CA ARG A 427 -4.98 -29.04 27.58
C ARG A 427 -3.68 -29.33 26.84
N VAL A 428 -3.62 -29.04 25.53
CA VAL A 428 -2.38 -29.18 24.74
C VAL A 428 -1.30 -28.27 25.31
N ASN A 429 -1.61 -26.99 25.56
CA ASN A 429 -0.67 -26.04 26.16
C ASN A 429 -0.24 -26.46 27.57
N ASP A 430 -1.19 -26.86 28.41
CA ASP A 430 -0.92 -27.24 29.80
C ASP A 430 -0.08 -28.53 29.89
N THR A 431 -0.20 -29.44 28.91
CA THR A 431 0.50 -30.74 28.90
C THR A 431 1.86 -30.65 28.20
N TYR A 432 1.92 -29.98 27.05
CA TYR A 432 3.08 -30.04 26.13
C TYR A 432 3.77 -28.69 25.94
N GLY A 433 3.31 -27.64 26.64
CA GLY A 433 3.85 -26.30 26.59
C GLY A 433 3.35 -25.46 25.42
N HIS A 434 3.46 -24.14 25.57
CA HIS A 434 2.96 -23.17 24.59
C HIS A 434 3.64 -23.27 23.22
N LEU A 435 4.93 -23.61 23.15
CA LEU A 435 5.64 -23.78 21.87
C LEU A 435 5.04 -24.92 21.03
N THR A 436 4.60 -26.01 21.67
CA THR A 436 3.93 -27.13 21.02
C THR A 436 2.52 -26.72 20.57
N GLY A 437 1.79 -25.98 21.40
CA GLY A 437 0.49 -25.41 21.00
C GLY A 437 0.61 -24.47 19.80
N ASP A 438 1.62 -23.61 19.78
CA ASP A 438 1.89 -22.73 18.64
C ASP A 438 2.16 -23.51 17.35
N ASN A 439 2.84 -24.66 17.43
CA ASN A 439 3.04 -25.56 16.28
C ASN A 439 1.71 -26.14 15.77
N VAL A 440 0.78 -26.50 16.68
CA VAL A 440 -0.55 -26.99 16.31
C VAL A 440 -1.34 -25.89 15.57
N ILE A 441 -1.35 -24.66 16.10
CA ILE A 441 -2.01 -23.51 15.46
C ILE A 441 -1.43 -23.26 14.07
N ARG A 442 -0.09 -23.21 13.94
CA ARG A 442 0.59 -22.99 12.66
C ARG A 442 0.27 -24.08 11.64
N THR A 443 0.21 -25.33 12.08
CA THR A 443 -0.13 -26.47 11.21
C THR A 443 -1.54 -26.35 10.66
N LEU A 444 -2.52 -25.98 11.51
CA LEU A 444 -3.90 -25.77 11.08
C LEU A 444 -4.01 -24.59 10.09
N ALA A 445 -3.37 -23.46 10.39
CA ALA A 445 -3.35 -22.30 9.52
C ALA A 445 -2.82 -22.64 8.11
N ASN A 446 -1.75 -23.42 8.04
CA ASN A 446 -1.16 -23.86 6.77
C ASN A 446 -2.08 -24.80 6.00
N MET A 447 -2.70 -25.75 6.70
CA MET A 447 -3.65 -26.68 6.09
C MET A 447 -4.86 -25.94 5.51
N LEU A 448 -5.39 -24.94 6.22
CA LEU A 448 -6.47 -24.09 5.72
C LEU A 448 -6.05 -23.35 4.44
N ARG A 449 -4.87 -22.74 4.41
CA ARG A 449 -4.35 -22.04 3.20
C ARG A 449 -4.20 -22.95 1.99
N GLN A 450 -3.71 -24.18 2.19
CA GLN A 450 -3.46 -25.12 1.09
C GLN A 450 -4.77 -25.70 0.52
N ARG A 451 -5.80 -25.84 1.36
CA ARG A 451 -7.05 -26.51 1.01
C ARG A 451 -8.13 -25.54 0.52
N LEU A 452 -8.07 -24.28 0.92
CA LEU A 452 -9.02 -23.23 0.51
C LEU A 452 -8.54 -22.47 -0.72
N ARG A 453 -9.48 -21.84 -1.42
CA ARG A 453 -9.22 -21.11 -2.66
C ARG A 453 -8.57 -19.76 -2.33
N LYS A 454 -7.83 -19.18 -3.28
CA LYS A 454 -7.22 -17.84 -3.12
C LYS A 454 -8.23 -16.73 -2.81
N ILE A 455 -9.46 -16.87 -3.28
CA ILE A 455 -10.55 -15.93 -3.03
C ILE A 455 -11.18 -16.10 -1.64
N ASP A 456 -10.93 -17.22 -0.97
CA ASP A 456 -11.43 -17.46 0.38
C ASP A 456 -10.53 -16.69 1.36
N SER A 457 -11.15 -15.98 2.30
CA SER A 457 -10.44 -15.24 3.34
C SER A 457 -10.31 -16.08 4.60
N ILE A 458 -9.11 -16.10 5.17
CA ILE A 458 -8.77 -16.90 6.35
C ILE A 458 -8.17 -15.95 7.40
N GLY A 459 -8.79 -15.89 8.58
CA GLY A 459 -8.31 -15.08 9.68
C GLY A 459 -8.21 -15.83 10.99
N ARG A 460 -7.26 -15.43 11.83
CA ARG A 460 -7.18 -15.87 13.22
C ARG A 460 -8.05 -14.95 14.07
N TYR A 461 -9.18 -15.47 14.53
CA TYR A 461 -10.18 -14.72 15.27
C TYR A 461 -9.81 -14.58 16.75
N GLY A 462 -9.18 -15.61 17.32
CA GLY A 462 -8.78 -15.67 18.73
C GLY A 462 -7.55 -16.54 18.93
N GLY A 463 -7.20 -16.83 20.19
CA GLY A 463 -6.01 -17.63 20.52
C GLY A 463 -5.93 -18.95 19.74
N GLU A 464 -7.01 -19.74 19.79
CA GLU A 464 -7.17 -21.01 19.07
C GLU A 464 -8.33 -21.01 18.06
N GLU A 465 -8.88 -19.83 17.78
CA GLU A 465 -10.10 -19.64 16.98
C GLU A 465 -9.77 -19.04 15.62
N PHE A 466 -10.44 -19.53 14.58
CA PHE A 466 -10.27 -19.10 13.19
C PHE A 466 -11.63 -18.76 12.59
N ALA A 467 -11.64 -17.72 11.76
CA ALA A 467 -12.81 -17.33 10.97
C ALA A 467 -12.47 -17.42 9.48
N LEU A 468 -13.39 -17.98 8.70
CA LEU A 468 -13.25 -18.13 7.25
C LEU A 468 -14.42 -17.47 6.54
N VAL A 469 -14.14 -16.83 5.41
CA VAL A 469 -15.14 -16.30 4.49
C VAL A 469 -14.94 -16.99 3.15
N MET A 470 -15.96 -17.66 2.65
CA MET A 470 -15.93 -18.44 1.42
C MET A 470 -16.91 -17.85 0.41
N PRO A 471 -16.47 -16.88 -0.43
CA PRO A 471 -17.34 -16.25 -1.41
C PRO A 471 -17.88 -17.25 -2.41
N GLN A 472 -19.12 -17.02 -2.86
CA GLN A 472 -19.78 -17.86 -3.88
C GLN A 472 -19.81 -19.35 -3.48
N SER A 473 -20.01 -19.60 -2.18
CA SER A 473 -20.16 -20.93 -1.59
C SER A 473 -21.42 -20.94 -0.74
N ASN A 474 -22.21 -22.00 -0.87
CA ASN A 474 -23.29 -22.29 0.08
C ASN A 474 -22.73 -23.12 1.26
N SER A 475 -23.53 -23.22 2.32
CA SER A 475 -23.16 -23.89 3.57
C SER A 475 -22.90 -25.38 3.41
N GLU A 476 -23.55 -26.07 2.48
CA GLU A 476 -23.31 -27.50 2.20
C GLU A 476 -21.93 -27.74 1.57
N ASP A 477 -21.56 -26.91 0.59
CA ASP A 477 -20.26 -26.97 -0.07
C ASP A 477 -19.14 -26.58 0.91
N ALA A 478 -19.36 -25.53 1.71
CA ALA A 478 -18.45 -25.16 2.79
C ALA A 478 -18.30 -26.30 3.80
N ALA A 479 -19.40 -26.92 4.25
CA ALA A 479 -19.36 -28.04 5.18
C ALA A 479 -18.55 -29.21 4.65
N ARG A 480 -18.70 -29.56 3.36
CA ARG A 480 -17.93 -30.64 2.74
C ARG A 480 -16.43 -30.38 2.77
N VAL A 481 -16.02 -29.15 2.41
CA VAL A 481 -14.59 -28.77 2.39
C VAL A 481 -14.02 -28.74 3.80
N ILE A 482 -14.72 -28.10 4.75
CA ILE A 482 -14.25 -27.97 6.13
C ILE A 482 -14.22 -29.32 6.84
N ASP A 483 -15.19 -30.20 6.60
CA ASP A 483 -15.20 -31.54 7.20
C ASP A 483 -14.05 -32.41 6.66
N GLN A 484 -13.70 -32.29 5.37
CA GLN A 484 -12.52 -32.95 4.83
C GLN A 484 -11.22 -32.46 5.48
N ILE A 485 -11.09 -31.13 5.68
CA ILE A 485 -9.96 -30.53 6.40
C ILE A 485 -9.91 -31.05 7.85
N ARG A 486 -11.07 -31.17 8.50
CA ARG A 486 -11.19 -31.69 9.87
C ARG A 486 -10.69 -33.12 9.98
N GLU A 487 -11.12 -34.00 9.09
CA GLU A 487 -10.68 -35.38 9.07
C GLU A 487 -9.17 -35.53 8.82
N ASP A 488 -8.61 -34.69 7.94
CA ASP A 488 -7.19 -34.72 7.65
C ASP A 488 -6.36 -34.19 8.82
N PHE A 489 -6.81 -33.10 9.45
CA PHE A 489 -6.17 -32.55 10.65
C PHE A 489 -6.18 -33.55 11.81
N ALA A 490 -7.28 -34.27 12.01
CA ALA A 490 -7.43 -35.29 13.06
C ALA A 490 -6.44 -36.47 12.91
N LYS A 491 -5.92 -36.71 11.70
CA LYS A 491 -4.94 -37.78 11.43
C LYS A 491 -3.50 -37.34 11.65
N LEU A 492 -3.25 -36.04 11.79
CA LEU A 492 -1.90 -35.52 11.99
C LEU A 492 -1.36 -35.89 13.37
N GLN A 493 -0.16 -36.43 13.40
CA GLN A 493 0.58 -36.69 14.63
C GLN A 493 1.51 -35.53 14.94
N PHE A 494 1.32 -34.94 16.12
CA PHE A 494 2.17 -33.88 16.66
C PHE A 494 3.18 -34.49 17.64
N GLN A 495 4.42 -34.02 17.61
CA GLN A 495 5.47 -34.43 18.55
C GLN A 495 5.55 -33.46 19.73
N ALA A 496 5.62 -33.99 20.95
CA ALA A 496 5.72 -33.21 22.18
C ALA A 496 7.13 -33.17 22.81
N GLY A 497 8.13 -33.72 22.10
CA GLY A 497 9.51 -33.91 22.59
C GLY A 497 9.80 -35.39 22.89
N GLY A 498 10.98 -35.87 22.49
CA GLY A 498 11.30 -37.30 22.51
C GLY A 498 10.45 -38.09 21.50
N ASP A 499 10.04 -39.31 21.88
CA ASP A 499 9.22 -40.21 21.04
C ASP A 499 7.69 -40.08 21.28
N GLU A 500 7.24 -39.15 22.13
CA GLU A 500 5.81 -39.00 22.43
C GLU A 500 5.07 -38.26 21.31
N THR A 501 4.00 -38.88 20.81
CA THR A 501 3.11 -38.32 19.78
C THR A 501 1.68 -38.21 20.26
N PHE A 502 0.97 -37.19 19.79
CA PHE A 502 -0.44 -36.96 20.09
C PHE A 502 -1.20 -36.45 18.86
N THR A 503 -2.53 -36.52 18.91
CA THR A 503 -3.42 -36.01 17.85
C THR A 503 -4.30 -34.91 18.41
N VAL A 504 -4.72 -33.99 17.54
CA VAL A 504 -5.59 -32.87 17.88
C VAL A 504 -6.72 -32.81 16.86
N THR A 505 -7.89 -32.35 17.30
CA THR A 505 -9.08 -32.19 16.45
C THR A 505 -9.57 -30.75 16.52
N PHE A 506 -10.49 -30.37 15.64
CA PHE A 506 -11.18 -29.09 15.74
C PHE A 506 -12.67 -29.26 15.48
N SER A 507 -13.44 -28.31 15.99
CA SER A 507 -14.88 -28.19 15.71
C SER A 507 -15.14 -26.94 14.86
N ALA A 508 -16.15 -26.99 13.99
CA ALA A 508 -16.53 -25.85 13.16
C ALA A 508 -18.04 -25.62 13.11
N GLY A 509 -18.41 -24.34 13.09
CA GLY A 509 -19.77 -23.85 12.86
C GLY A 509 -19.84 -23.09 11.55
N ILE A 510 -20.88 -23.35 10.76
CA ILE A 510 -21.03 -22.78 9.41
C ILE A 510 -22.42 -22.14 9.30
N THR A 511 -22.45 -20.98 8.67
CA THR A 511 -23.68 -20.37 8.16
C THR A 511 -23.44 -19.83 6.75
N ASP A 512 -24.50 -19.46 6.05
CA ASP A 512 -24.40 -18.77 4.78
C ASP A 512 -25.43 -17.66 4.64
N THR A 513 -25.28 -16.84 3.60
CA THR A 513 -26.17 -15.70 3.30
C THR A 513 -27.34 -16.08 2.41
N SER A 514 -27.74 -17.36 2.35
CA SER A 514 -28.90 -17.79 1.54
C SER A 514 -30.23 -17.32 2.15
N SER A 515 -30.28 -17.19 3.47
CA SER A 515 -31.36 -16.53 4.20
C SER A 515 -31.10 -15.03 4.41
N PRO A 516 -32.13 -14.19 4.55
CA PRO A 516 -31.97 -12.78 4.86
C PRO A 516 -31.35 -12.58 6.25
N ILE A 517 -30.05 -12.29 6.28
CA ILE A 517 -29.30 -12.03 7.51
C ILE A 517 -28.55 -10.71 7.40
N GLU A 518 -28.51 -9.95 8.49
CA GLU A 518 -27.70 -8.73 8.54
C GLU A 518 -26.22 -9.09 8.58
N SER A 519 -25.38 -8.34 7.84
CA SER A 519 -23.94 -8.56 7.75
C SER A 519 -23.23 -8.62 9.12
N LYS A 520 -23.76 -7.92 10.13
CA LYS A 520 -23.24 -7.95 11.51
C LYS A 520 -23.58 -9.23 12.28
N GLN A 521 -24.63 -9.94 11.89
CA GLN A 521 -25.16 -11.12 12.60
C GLN A 521 -24.62 -12.44 12.05
N VAL A 522 -24.11 -12.46 10.81
CA VAL A 522 -23.62 -13.69 10.15
C VAL A 522 -22.58 -14.41 11.01
N LEU A 523 -21.63 -13.67 11.59
CA LEU A 523 -20.58 -14.24 12.42
C LEU A 523 -21.14 -14.85 13.72
N GLU A 524 -22.17 -14.25 14.30
CA GLU A 524 -22.82 -14.73 15.52
C GLU A 524 -23.59 -16.04 15.28
N VAL A 525 -24.17 -16.22 14.09
CA VAL A 525 -24.84 -17.48 13.69
C VAL A 525 -23.79 -18.59 13.51
N ALA A 526 -22.66 -18.30 12.85
CA ALA A 526 -21.56 -19.25 12.72
C ALA A 526 -21.00 -19.65 14.10
N ASP A 527 -20.88 -18.71 15.03
CA ASP A 527 -20.45 -18.98 16.40
C ASP A 527 -21.45 -19.85 17.18
N ARG A 528 -22.76 -19.60 17.03
CA ARG A 528 -23.79 -20.50 17.59
C ARG A 528 -23.71 -21.92 17.03
N ALA A 529 -23.46 -22.06 15.73
CA ALA A 529 -23.23 -23.36 15.11
C ALA A 529 -21.99 -24.06 15.69
N LEU A 530 -20.91 -23.32 15.93
CA LEU A 530 -19.69 -23.85 16.55
C LEU A 530 -19.95 -24.29 17.98
N TYR A 531 -20.69 -23.50 18.75
CA TYR A 531 -21.11 -23.86 20.11
C TYR A 531 -21.92 -25.17 20.11
N ALA A 532 -22.82 -25.36 19.14
CA ALA A 532 -23.57 -26.61 18.96
C ALA A 532 -22.63 -27.79 18.63
N ALA A 533 -21.58 -27.59 17.83
CA ALA A 533 -20.58 -28.62 17.55
C ALA A 533 -19.77 -28.99 18.81
N LYS A 534 -19.36 -28.01 19.62
CA LYS A 534 -18.62 -28.23 20.87
C LYS A 534 -19.45 -28.99 21.91
N THR A 535 -20.74 -28.68 22.03
CA THR A 535 -21.65 -29.31 22.99
C THR A 535 -22.09 -30.72 22.56
N ALA A 536 -22.17 -30.98 21.25
CA ALA A 536 -22.52 -32.29 20.70
C ALA A 536 -21.34 -33.29 20.65
N GLY A 537 -20.24 -33.04 21.35
CA GLY A 537 -19.12 -33.97 21.48
C GLY A 537 -17.83 -33.60 20.74
N ARG A 538 -17.73 -32.37 20.18
CA ARG A 538 -16.56 -31.86 19.45
C ARG A 538 -16.20 -32.66 18.18
N ASN A 539 -15.09 -32.34 17.53
CA ASN A 539 -14.58 -32.98 16.32
C ASN A 539 -15.66 -33.17 15.24
N GLN A 540 -16.44 -32.12 14.99
CA GLN A 540 -17.52 -32.15 14.00
C GLN A 540 -17.79 -30.76 13.42
N VAL A 541 -18.46 -30.77 12.26
CA VAL A 541 -18.97 -29.57 11.60
C VAL A 541 -20.48 -29.47 11.82
N LYS A 542 -20.98 -28.29 12.18
CA LYS A 542 -22.41 -28.00 12.26
C LYS A 542 -22.77 -26.82 11.36
N VAL A 543 -23.86 -26.97 10.63
CA VAL A 543 -24.46 -25.90 9.83
C VAL A 543 -25.67 -25.34 10.57
N LEU A 544 -25.79 -24.02 10.63
CA LEU A 544 -26.96 -23.31 11.13
C LEU A 544 -27.38 -22.25 10.09
N LEU A 545 -28.63 -22.35 9.65
CA LEU A 545 -29.28 -21.39 8.78
C LEU A 545 -30.46 -20.80 9.57
N GLU A 546 -30.53 -19.48 9.65
CA GLU A 546 -31.62 -18.75 10.34
C GLU A 546 -32.41 -17.88 9.38
#